data_AF-A0A0T6A952-F1
#
_entry.id   AF-A0A0T6A952-F1
#
_cell.length_a   1.000
_cell.length_b   1.000
_cell.length_c   1.000
_cell.angle_alpha   90.00
_cell.angle_beta   90.00
_cell.angle_gamma   90.00
#
_symmetry.space_group_name_H-M   'P 1'
#
loop_
_entity.id
_entity.type
_entity.pdbx_description
1 polymer ?
#
loop_
_entity_poly.entity_id
_entity_poly.type
_entity_poly.pdbx_seq_one_letter_code
_entity_poly.pdbx_strand_id
1 'polypeptide(L)'
;MSRLLEVGRTDTVYRDLHLQRALSYFAPLFSDQEYLLLKSEKAEIDHLLRQSRSALESGDWLRVAQLSERIRGRKGALDKKRTLLSLGSEIYEPPDILLDPFSPGLQGFSLAPGQTPEDMRERLIESLALLEREDAGWKDFYAGRRDHFQSLPSPTIESRQSPEEVDPSRMQREALQALEKGNIDQVEGLAKKMLGRDVSHAVGASSSGSANAAKRDLSVPFPPESLPRARSLGFAPMHLAPAVEVGEYFSHVAWHPTFQDHTSGEEEWTHLHGFPEQDNVSPDVTRRLKDVVYLLMHCPFVNSSGVRYLPLLEAEKVLVEEFPEGRGDLPKSKLLSTLGLPRRNGLSRLEIELALLRRGPQTVKDGIGLDPRKFRLVCIPPDVYSRLGAERGWGRQEQWTHFDGYQVLKGGKIRALVGGDVRFGGIFDLCSINRVDGREGVIARFAVVRRERLGYMTK
;
A
#
# COMPACT_ATOMS: atom_id res chain seq x y z
N MET A 1 -7.29 -5.91 23.57
CA MET A 1 -7.88 -5.30 22.35
C MET A 1 -7.12 -4.05 21.91
N SER A 2 -7.10 -2.96 22.68
CA SER A 2 -6.41 -1.73 22.29
C SER A 2 -4.93 -1.94 21.92
N ARG A 3 -4.23 -2.82 22.65
CA ARG A 3 -2.85 -3.20 22.34
C ARG A 3 -2.69 -3.95 21.01
N LEU A 4 -3.67 -4.78 20.61
CA LEU A 4 -3.67 -5.42 19.29
C LEU A 4 -3.84 -4.39 18.18
N LEU A 5 -4.68 -3.37 18.40
CA LEU A 5 -4.85 -2.26 17.45
C LEU A 5 -3.56 -1.43 17.34
N GLU A 6 -2.92 -1.15 18.48
CA GLU A 6 -1.63 -0.44 18.53
C GLU A 6 -0.54 -1.20 17.78
N VAL A 7 -0.34 -2.49 18.09
CA VAL A 7 0.63 -3.33 17.39
C VAL A 7 0.30 -3.42 15.90
N GLY A 8 -0.97 -3.60 15.53
CA GLY A 8 -1.40 -3.66 14.13
C GLY A 8 -1.22 -2.36 13.34
N ARG A 9 -1.04 -1.21 14.00
CA ARG A 9 -0.71 0.06 13.32
C ARG A 9 0.76 0.14 12.91
N THR A 10 1.62 -0.63 13.57
CA THR A 10 3.07 -0.59 13.35
C THR A 10 3.56 -1.86 12.65
N ASP A 11 3.06 -3.04 13.01
CA ASP A 11 3.30 -4.32 12.35
C ASP A 11 2.33 -4.53 11.18
N THR A 12 2.43 -3.64 10.19
CA THR A 12 1.44 -3.46 9.13
C THR A 12 1.26 -4.69 8.23
N VAL A 13 2.34 -5.45 8.00
CA VAL A 13 2.34 -6.73 7.27
C VAL A 13 1.38 -7.75 7.87
N TYR A 14 1.18 -7.70 9.20
CA TYR A 14 0.33 -8.63 9.96
C TYR A 14 -0.90 -7.95 10.56
N ARG A 15 -1.21 -6.71 10.14
CA ARG A 15 -2.35 -5.93 10.67
C ARG A 15 -3.67 -6.67 10.58
N ASP A 16 -3.92 -7.38 9.48
CA ASP A 16 -5.13 -8.19 9.29
C ASP A 16 -5.29 -9.27 10.37
N LEU A 17 -4.19 -9.91 10.77
CA LEU A 17 -4.18 -10.91 11.84
C LEU A 17 -4.42 -10.29 13.22
N HIS A 18 -3.77 -9.16 13.52
CA HIS A 18 -3.97 -8.42 14.77
C HIS A 18 -5.41 -7.92 14.90
N LEU A 19 -5.99 -7.41 13.80
CA LEU A 19 -7.40 -6.98 13.73
C LEU A 19 -8.36 -8.15 13.86
N GLN A 20 -8.11 -9.28 13.21
CA GLN A 20 -8.93 -10.48 13.36
C GLN A 20 -8.90 -10.99 14.80
N ARG A 21 -7.72 -10.96 15.44
CA ARG A 21 -7.57 -11.32 16.84
C ARG A 21 -8.33 -10.34 17.74
N ALA A 22 -8.23 -9.04 17.50
CA ALA A 22 -8.98 -8.01 18.24
C ALA A 22 -10.50 -8.21 18.08
N LEU A 23 -10.96 -8.48 16.86
CA LEU A 23 -12.36 -8.78 16.55
C LEU A 23 -12.86 -10.00 17.32
N SER A 24 -12.05 -11.05 17.47
CA SER A 24 -12.45 -12.25 18.22
C SER A 24 -12.75 -11.98 19.71
N TYR A 25 -12.13 -10.95 20.29
CA TYR A 25 -12.44 -10.48 21.64
C TYR A 25 -13.57 -9.46 21.67
N PHE A 26 -13.69 -8.64 20.62
CA PHE A 26 -14.62 -7.52 20.58
C PHE A 26 -16.04 -7.92 20.18
N ALA A 27 -16.19 -8.79 19.19
CA ALA A 27 -17.48 -9.18 18.63
C ALA A 27 -18.46 -9.75 19.67
N PRO A 28 -18.04 -10.56 20.66
CA PRO A 28 -18.92 -11.02 21.74
C PRO A 28 -19.42 -9.90 22.67
N LEU A 29 -18.68 -8.79 22.78
CA LEU A 29 -19.01 -7.66 23.64
C LEU A 29 -19.84 -6.59 22.93
N PHE A 30 -19.58 -6.39 21.63
CA PHE A 30 -20.24 -5.38 20.82
C PHE A 30 -20.22 -5.80 19.36
N SER A 31 -21.33 -6.33 18.87
CA SER A 31 -21.44 -6.93 17.53
C SER A 31 -21.37 -5.91 16.39
N ASP A 32 -21.05 -6.37 15.17
CA ASP A 32 -21.08 -5.53 13.96
C ASP A 32 -22.48 -4.93 13.73
N GLN A 33 -23.54 -5.71 14.00
CA GLN A 33 -24.91 -5.24 13.89
C GLN A 33 -25.22 -4.12 14.89
N GLU A 34 -24.82 -4.27 16.16
CA GLU A 34 -24.97 -3.21 17.15
C GLU A 34 -24.15 -1.96 16.79
N TYR A 35 -22.94 -2.15 16.27
CA TYR A 35 -22.11 -1.06 15.77
C TYR A 35 -22.79 -0.28 14.65
N LEU A 36 -23.32 -0.97 13.64
CA LEU A 36 -24.03 -0.34 12.52
C LEU A 36 -25.28 0.41 12.98
N LEU A 37 -26.03 -0.14 13.94
CA LEU A 37 -27.20 0.53 14.53
C LEU A 37 -26.78 1.83 15.22
N LEU A 38 -25.80 1.81 16.13
CA LEU A 38 -25.35 3.03 16.81
C LEU A 38 -24.69 4.03 15.86
N LYS A 39 -23.99 3.56 14.83
CA LYS A 39 -23.44 4.43 13.78
C LYS A 39 -24.56 5.15 13.02
N SER A 40 -25.65 4.45 12.71
CA SER A 40 -26.83 5.07 12.08
C SER A 40 -27.51 6.08 13.02
N GLU A 41 -27.62 5.78 14.32
CA GLU A 41 -28.16 6.71 15.30
C GLU A 41 -27.30 7.97 15.44
N LYS A 42 -25.97 7.83 15.39
CA LYS A 42 -25.05 8.98 15.35
C LYS A 42 -25.30 9.86 14.13
N ALA A 43 -25.42 9.26 12.95
CA ALA A 43 -25.69 9.99 11.71
C ALA A 43 -27.04 10.73 11.75
N GLU A 44 -28.05 10.12 12.36
CA GLU A 44 -29.36 10.76 12.58
C GLU A 44 -29.26 11.95 13.55
N ILE A 45 -28.49 11.83 14.64
CA ILE A 45 -28.21 12.97 15.53
C ILE A 45 -27.53 14.10 14.76
N ASP A 46 -26.53 13.80 13.94
CA ASP A 46 -25.84 14.80 13.11
C ASP A 46 -26.79 15.46 12.10
N HIS A 47 -27.75 14.70 11.55
CA HIS A 47 -28.79 15.23 10.67
C HIS A 47 -29.75 16.18 11.43
N LEU A 48 -30.23 15.78 12.61
CA LEU A 48 -31.08 16.61 13.46
C LEU A 48 -30.37 17.90 13.91
N LEU A 49 -29.06 17.84 14.19
CA LEU A 49 -28.24 19.02 14.51
C LEU A 49 -28.18 20.00 13.33
N ARG A 50 -28.01 19.51 12.10
CA ARG A 50 -28.05 20.36 10.89
C ARG A 50 -29.43 20.99 10.69
N GLN A 51 -30.51 20.23 10.88
CA GLN A 51 -31.88 20.78 10.82
C GLN A 51 -32.11 21.84 11.90
N SER A 52 -31.63 21.60 13.12
CA SER A 52 -31.76 22.57 14.22
C SER A 52 -31.01 23.86 13.94
N ARG A 53 -29.84 23.80 13.28
CA ARG A 53 -29.11 24.99 12.83
C ARG A 53 -29.93 25.80 11.81
N SER A 54 -30.49 25.13 10.79
CA SER A 54 -31.32 25.79 9.78
C SER A 54 -32.60 26.41 10.37
N ALA A 55 -33.25 25.73 11.33
CA ALA A 55 -34.42 26.27 12.03
C ALA A 55 -34.07 27.49 12.90
N LEU A 56 -32.90 27.48 13.54
CA LEU A 56 -32.37 28.62 14.30
C LEU A 56 -32.12 29.83 13.39
N GLU A 57 -31.50 29.62 12.23
CA GLU A 57 -31.24 30.66 11.23
C GLU A 57 -32.55 31.28 10.68
N SER A 58 -33.63 30.49 10.64
CA SER A 58 -34.95 30.90 10.15
C SER A 58 -35.86 31.50 11.24
N GLY A 59 -35.42 31.55 12.50
CA GLY A 59 -36.21 32.04 13.63
C GLY A 59 -37.38 31.13 14.07
N ASP A 60 -37.40 29.86 13.64
CA ASP A 60 -38.44 28.89 14.04
C ASP A 60 -38.11 28.25 15.40
N TRP A 61 -38.38 29.00 16.46
CA TRP A 61 -38.06 28.61 17.83
C TRP A 61 -38.81 27.36 18.31
N LEU A 62 -40.04 27.13 17.84
CA LEU A 62 -40.81 25.94 18.18
C LEU A 62 -40.14 24.70 17.60
N ARG A 63 -39.67 24.77 16.36
CA ARG A 63 -38.96 23.67 15.72
C ARG A 63 -37.61 23.38 16.39
N VAL A 64 -36.88 24.41 16.81
CA VAL A 64 -35.63 24.25 17.57
C VAL A 64 -35.87 23.50 18.88
N ALA A 65 -36.93 23.82 19.63
CA ALA A 65 -37.25 23.15 20.88
C ALA A 65 -37.57 21.64 20.66
N GLN A 66 -38.39 21.33 19.65
CA GLN A 66 -38.74 19.95 19.29
C GLN A 66 -37.52 19.12 18.88
N LEU A 67 -36.63 19.68 18.03
CA LEU A 67 -35.42 19.00 17.59
C LEU A 67 -34.45 18.78 18.76
N SER A 68 -34.33 19.75 19.67
CA SER A 68 -33.46 19.67 20.85
C SER A 68 -33.87 18.53 21.80
N GLU A 69 -35.16 18.33 22.03
CA GLU A 69 -35.66 17.19 22.83
C GLU A 69 -35.32 15.85 22.18
N ARG A 70 -35.57 15.72 20.86
CA ARG A 70 -35.26 14.50 20.10
C ARG A 70 -33.75 14.19 20.12
N ILE A 71 -32.90 15.20 20.00
CA ILE A 71 -31.45 15.06 20.11
C ILE A 71 -31.05 14.57 21.51
N ARG A 72 -31.59 15.19 22.57
CA ARG A 72 -31.25 14.84 23.96
C ARG A 72 -31.60 13.39 24.29
N GLY A 73 -32.79 12.93 23.88
CA GLY A 73 -33.23 11.55 24.09
C GLY A 73 -32.32 10.52 23.42
N ARG A 74 -31.83 10.81 22.22
CA ARG A 74 -30.93 9.91 21.46
C ARG A 74 -29.48 9.97 21.96
N LYS A 75 -28.99 11.14 22.37
CA LYS A 75 -27.60 11.34 22.79
C LYS A 75 -27.25 10.55 24.07
N GLY A 76 -28.17 10.45 25.02
CA GLY A 76 -27.92 9.75 26.30
C GLY A 76 -27.60 8.26 26.15
N ALA A 77 -28.16 7.58 25.14
CA ALA A 77 -27.83 6.18 24.84
C ALA A 77 -26.46 6.05 24.14
N LEU A 78 -26.16 6.99 23.23
CA LEU A 78 -24.92 7.01 22.47
C LEU A 78 -23.69 7.33 23.34
N ASP A 79 -23.82 8.26 24.28
CA ASP A 79 -22.74 8.66 25.18
C ASP A 79 -22.27 7.48 26.07
N LYS A 80 -23.19 6.61 26.50
CA LYS A 80 -22.85 5.40 27.27
C LYS A 80 -22.03 4.39 26.49
N LYS A 81 -22.19 4.34 25.16
CA LYS A 81 -21.48 3.40 24.27
C LYS A 81 -20.40 4.08 23.42
N ARG A 82 -20.02 5.33 23.74
CA ARG A 82 -19.06 6.12 22.94
C ARG A 82 -17.71 5.43 22.74
N THR A 83 -17.16 4.83 23.80
CA THR A 83 -15.89 4.10 23.72
C THR A 83 -15.99 2.86 22.82
N LEU A 84 -17.09 2.11 22.91
CA LEU A 84 -17.36 0.97 22.04
C LEU A 84 -17.57 1.41 20.59
N LEU A 85 -18.21 2.55 20.35
CA LEU A 85 -18.36 3.09 19.01
C LEU A 85 -17.01 3.49 18.39
N SER A 86 -16.12 4.07 19.20
CA SER A 86 -14.75 4.40 18.77
C SER A 86 -13.96 3.14 18.42
N LEU A 87 -13.92 2.14 19.32
CA LEU A 87 -13.25 0.87 19.06
C LEU A 87 -13.88 0.12 17.88
N GLY A 88 -15.20 0.18 17.75
CA GLY A 88 -15.94 -0.41 16.64
C GLY A 88 -15.55 0.20 15.30
N SER A 89 -15.31 1.51 15.23
CA SER A 89 -14.80 2.12 14.01
C SER A 89 -13.40 1.62 13.65
N GLU A 90 -12.55 1.31 14.62
CA GLU A 90 -11.21 0.79 14.33
C GLU A 90 -11.18 -0.70 13.94
N ILE A 91 -12.19 -1.47 14.36
CA ILE A 91 -12.24 -2.93 14.17
C ILE A 91 -13.14 -3.31 12.99
N TYR A 92 -14.35 -2.74 12.92
CA TYR A 92 -15.33 -3.05 11.89
C TYR A 92 -15.09 -2.24 10.62
N GLU A 93 -14.66 -1.00 10.75
CA GLU A 93 -14.37 -0.11 9.63
C GLU A 93 -12.94 0.44 9.72
N PRO A 94 -11.95 -0.46 9.86
CA PRO A 94 -10.60 -0.07 10.16
C PRO A 94 -10.16 1.01 9.19
N PRO A 95 -9.43 2.03 9.69
CA PRO A 95 -8.97 3.10 8.83
C PRO A 95 -8.19 2.53 7.66
N ASP A 96 -8.11 3.34 6.60
CA ASP A 96 -7.39 3.09 5.37
C ASP A 96 -6.02 2.41 5.56
N ILE A 97 -5.41 1.97 4.45
CA ILE A 97 -4.06 1.40 4.48
C ILE A 97 -3.10 2.34 5.23
N LEU A 98 -2.44 1.77 6.24
CA LEU A 98 -1.45 2.45 7.06
C LEU A 98 -0.10 2.28 6.40
N LEU A 99 0.63 3.37 6.21
CA LEU A 99 1.98 3.33 5.69
C LEU A 99 2.91 2.78 6.76
N ASP A 100 3.71 1.79 6.38
CA ASP A 100 4.63 1.13 7.27
C ASP A 100 5.74 2.10 7.74
N PRO A 101 5.91 2.30 9.06
CA PRO A 101 6.83 3.31 9.59
C PRO A 101 8.30 2.94 9.43
N PHE A 102 8.60 1.68 9.13
CA PHE A 102 9.98 1.20 8.94
C PHE A 102 10.37 1.11 7.47
N SER A 103 9.43 1.36 6.55
CA SER A 103 9.68 1.31 5.13
C SER A 103 10.52 2.51 4.66
N PRO A 104 11.59 2.28 3.89
CA PRO A 104 12.45 3.33 3.36
C PRO A 104 11.67 4.42 2.61
N GLY A 105 11.93 5.68 2.92
CA GLY A 105 11.35 6.84 2.25
C GLY A 105 9.90 7.18 2.65
N LEU A 106 9.31 6.46 3.60
CA LEU A 106 7.93 6.67 4.06
C LEU A 106 7.81 7.23 5.49
N GLN A 107 8.92 7.34 6.22
CA GLN A 107 8.96 7.77 7.63
C GLN A 107 8.28 9.14 7.85
N GLY A 108 8.44 10.07 6.91
CA GLY A 108 7.82 11.40 6.99
C GLY A 108 6.29 11.43 6.93
N PHE A 109 5.63 10.31 6.58
CA PHE A 109 4.17 10.19 6.59
C PHE A 109 3.63 9.39 7.77
N SER A 110 4.42 8.44 8.28
CA SER A 110 3.98 7.51 9.31
C SER A 110 4.28 8.00 10.73
N LEU A 111 5.26 8.89 10.90
CA LEU A 111 5.69 9.38 12.21
C LEU A 111 5.02 10.70 12.59
N ALA A 112 4.63 10.83 13.85
CA ALA A 112 4.23 12.12 14.40
C ALA A 112 5.43 13.09 14.49
N PRO A 113 5.22 14.42 14.46
CA PRO A 113 6.30 15.39 14.63
C PRO A 113 7.09 15.11 15.92
N GLY A 114 8.41 14.91 15.79
CA GLY A 114 9.32 14.63 16.91
C GLY A 114 9.36 13.18 17.37
N GLN A 115 8.59 12.27 16.76
CA GLN A 115 8.69 10.83 17.02
C GLN A 115 9.74 10.20 16.11
N THR A 116 10.60 9.35 16.67
CA THR A 116 11.60 8.60 15.88
C THR A 116 11.09 7.19 15.54
N PRO A 117 11.59 6.57 14.45
CA PRO A 117 11.29 5.17 14.19
C PRO A 117 11.78 4.24 15.32
N GLU A 118 12.85 4.60 16.03
CA GLU A 118 13.35 3.91 17.21
C GLU A 118 12.32 3.90 18.34
N ASP A 119 11.74 5.05 18.68
CA ASP A 119 10.69 5.15 19.71
C ASP A 119 9.50 4.25 19.39
N MET A 120 9.11 4.21 18.11
CA MET A 120 8.01 3.34 17.65
C MET A 120 8.37 1.86 17.75
N ARG A 121 9.61 1.50 17.39
CA ARG A 121 10.10 0.12 17.47
C ARG A 121 10.14 -0.36 18.93
N GLU A 122 10.62 0.47 19.86
CA GLU A 122 10.67 0.13 21.28
C GLU A 122 9.28 -0.11 21.86
N ARG A 123 8.34 0.83 21.63
CA ARG A 123 6.94 0.66 22.06
C ARG A 123 6.27 -0.58 21.45
N LEU A 124 6.58 -0.88 20.19
CA LEU A 124 6.09 -2.09 19.53
C LEU A 124 6.62 -3.36 20.22
N ILE A 125 7.93 -3.42 20.49
CA ILE A 125 8.57 -4.54 21.19
C ILE A 125 7.97 -4.74 22.59
N GLU A 126 7.77 -3.67 23.34
CA GLU A 126 7.13 -3.70 24.65
C GLU A 126 5.69 -4.20 24.57
N SER A 127 4.90 -3.68 23.62
CA SER A 127 3.52 -4.12 23.42
C SER A 127 3.43 -5.58 22.99
N LEU A 128 4.34 -6.06 22.14
CA LEU A 128 4.42 -7.48 21.77
C LEU A 128 4.77 -8.36 22.99
N ALA A 129 5.71 -7.91 23.84
CA ALA A 129 6.07 -8.64 25.06
C ALA A 129 4.90 -8.73 26.07
N LEU A 130 4.04 -7.71 26.14
CA LEU A 130 2.82 -7.76 26.95
C LEU A 130 1.77 -8.69 26.35
N LEU A 131 1.53 -8.64 25.02
CA LEU A 131 0.63 -9.57 24.34
C LEU A 131 1.08 -11.02 24.47
N GLU A 132 2.39 -11.27 24.44
CA GLU A 132 2.99 -12.59 24.67
C GLU A 132 2.57 -13.19 26.03
N ARG A 133 2.44 -12.33 27.07
CA ARG A 133 2.02 -12.74 28.42
C ARG A 133 0.50 -12.86 28.55
N GLU A 134 -0.24 -11.98 27.90
CA GLU A 134 -1.70 -11.84 28.06
C GLU A 134 -2.50 -12.78 27.15
N ASP A 135 -1.97 -13.19 26.00
CA ASP A 135 -2.66 -14.02 25.00
C ASP A 135 -1.86 -15.29 24.66
N ALA A 136 -2.05 -16.30 25.52
CA ALA A 136 -1.35 -17.59 25.43
C ALA A 136 -1.53 -18.31 24.08
N GLY A 137 -2.68 -18.15 23.41
CA GLY A 137 -2.94 -18.83 22.14
C GLY A 137 -2.12 -18.28 20.96
N TRP A 138 -1.54 -17.09 21.11
CA TRP A 138 -0.73 -16.41 20.10
C TRP A 138 0.68 -16.08 20.58
N LYS A 139 1.07 -16.61 21.75
CA LYS A 139 2.38 -16.38 22.38
C LYS A 139 3.55 -16.48 21.40
N ASP A 140 3.68 -17.62 20.71
CA ASP A 140 4.79 -17.88 19.80
C ASP A 140 4.81 -16.91 18.61
N PHE A 141 3.63 -16.47 18.16
CA PHE A 141 3.50 -15.50 17.10
C PHE A 141 4.02 -14.12 17.56
N TYR A 142 3.61 -13.65 18.75
CA TYR A 142 4.10 -12.38 19.29
C TYR A 142 5.61 -12.43 19.58
N ALA A 143 6.12 -13.54 20.11
CA ALA A 143 7.54 -13.75 20.34
C ALA A 143 8.32 -13.67 19.02
N GLY A 144 7.90 -14.39 17.98
CA GLY A 144 8.56 -14.32 16.67
C GLY A 144 8.53 -12.93 16.02
N ARG A 145 7.43 -12.18 16.18
CA ARG A 145 7.39 -10.77 15.74
C ARG A 145 8.33 -9.89 16.56
N ARG A 146 8.38 -10.08 17.88
CA ARG A 146 9.28 -9.34 18.77
C ARG A 146 10.74 -9.55 18.39
N ASP A 147 11.14 -10.80 18.19
CA ASP A 147 12.49 -11.17 17.76
C ASP A 147 12.83 -10.54 16.40
N HIS A 148 11.87 -10.55 15.46
CA HIS A 148 12.04 -9.88 14.17
C HIS A 148 12.34 -8.37 14.34
N PHE A 149 11.53 -7.63 15.09
CA PHE A 149 11.75 -6.19 15.29
C PHE A 149 13.02 -5.88 16.09
N GLN A 150 13.44 -6.76 17.00
CA GLN A 150 14.72 -6.66 17.70
C GLN A 150 15.92 -6.88 16.76
N SER A 151 15.77 -7.75 15.76
CA SER A 151 16.83 -8.06 14.80
C SER A 151 16.99 -7.02 13.69
N LEU A 152 16.03 -6.11 13.52
CA LEU A 152 16.12 -5.07 12.50
C LEU A 152 17.30 -4.14 12.79
N PRO A 153 18.10 -3.78 11.77
CA PRO A 153 19.12 -2.76 11.92
C PRO A 153 18.49 -1.46 12.42
N SER A 154 19.21 -0.72 13.27
CA SER A 154 18.74 0.59 13.69
C SER A 154 18.47 1.43 12.45
N PRO A 155 17.26 2.00 12.32
CA PRO A 155 16.91 2.83 11.18
C PRO A 155 17.97 3.91 11.05
N THR A 156 18.83 3.80 10.05
CA THR A 156 19.74 4.90 9.77
C THR A 156 18.84 6.00 9.26
N ILE A 157 18.70 7.07 10.05
CA ILE A 157 18.17 8.32 9.53
C ILE A 157 19.19 8.73 8.48
N GLU A 158 18.97 8.32 7.22
CA GLU A 158 19.49 9.08 6.10
C GLU A 158 18.84 10.44 6.24
N SER A 159 19.55 11.27 7.00
CA SER A 159 19.33 12.68 7.06
C SER A 159 19.25 13.11 5.61
N ARG A 160 18.04 13.44 5.16
CA ARG A 160 17.87 14.46 4.13
C ARG A 160 18.36 15.77 4.75
N GLN A 161 19.67 15.87 4.99
CA GLN A 161 20.38 16.98 4.40
C GLN A 161 20.14 16.78 2.91
N SER A 162 19.05 17.39 2.41
CA SER A 162 19.15 17.94 1.07
C SER A 162 20.53 18.61 1.05
N PRO A 163 21.49 18.15 0.23
CA PRO A 163 22.49 19.10 -0.23
C PRO A 163 21.63 20.27 -0.71
N GLU A 164 21.94 21.50 -0.32
CA GLU A 164 21.24 22.65 -0.90
C GLU A 164 21.17 22.40 -2.40
N GLU A 165 19.99 22.01 -2.89
CA GLU A 165 19.79 21.68 -4.29
C GLU A 165 19.68 23.05 -4.89
N VAL A 166 20.84 23.63 -5.16
CA VAL A 166 20.95 24.92 -5.78
C VAL A 166 20.54 24.69 -7.23
N ASP A 167 19.25 24.87 -7.46
CA ASP A 167 18.58 24.80 -8.74
C ASP A 167 19.38 25.63 -9.77
N PRO A 168 19.94 25.02 -10.83
CA PRO A 168 20.71 25.72 -11.85
C PRO A 168 19.93 26.87 -12.49
N SER A 169 18.60 26.71 -12.63
CA SER A 169 17.72 27.73 -13.19
C SER A 169 17.50 28.90 -12.23
N ARG A 170 17.68 28.68 -10.92
CA ARG A 170 17.65 29.71 -9.89
C ARG A 170 18.98 30.46 -9.84
N MET A 171 20.12 29.77 -9.92
CA MET A 171 21.44 30.42 -10.05
C MET A 171 21.56 31.23 -11.33
N GLN A 172 21.00 30.76 -12.45
CA GLN A 172 21.01 31.49 -13.71
C GLN A 172 20.12 32.75 -13.64
N ARG A 173 18.96 32.68 -12.96
CA ARG A 173 18.12 33.86 -12.68
C ARG A 173 18.79 34.85 -11.72
N GLU A 174 19.46 34.36 -10.69
CA GLU A 174 20.22 35.21 -9.74
C GLU A 174 21.45 35.85 -10.42
N ALA A 175 22.12 35.13 -11.33
CA ALA A 175 23.20 35.68 -12.13
C ALA A 175 22.71 36.76 -13.10
N LEU A 176 21.56 36.55 -13.76
CA LEU A 176 20.95 37.58 -14.62
C LEU A 176 20.53 38.82 -13.83
N GLN A 177 19.95 38.66 -12.65
CA GLN A 177 19.60 39.80 -11.78
C GLN A 177 20.83 40.53 -11.22
N ALA A 178 21.92 39.81 -10.92
CA ALA A 178 23.18 40.42 -10.49
C ALA A 178 23.85 41.19 -11.63
N LEU A 179 23.75 40.68 -12.86
CA LEU A 179 24.22 41.35 -14.08
C LEU A 179 23.43 42.64 -14.37
N GLU A 180 22.10 42.59 -14.27
CA GLU A 180 21.22 43.76 -14.43
C GLU A 180 21.51 44.86 -13.38
N LYS A 181 21.99 44.48 -12.20
CA LYS A 181 22.36 45.39 -11.11
C LYS A 181 23.84 45.81 -11.13
N GLY A 182 24.62 45.36 -12.13
CA GLY A 182 26.04 45.69 -12.27
C GLY A 182 26.96 45.06 -11.22
N ASN A 183 26.50 44.03 -10.49
CA ASN A 183 27.29 43.37 -9.45
C ASN A 183 28.12 42.22 -10.04
N ILE A 184 29.23 42.58 -10.69
CA ILE A 184 30.08 41.66 -11.46
C ILE A 184 30.74 40.59 -10.59
N ASP A 185 31.10 40.90 -9.34
CA ASP A 185 31.72 39.95 -8.40
C ASP A 185 30.77 38.78 -8.06
N GLN A 186 29.48 39.08 -7.92
CA GLN A 186 28.45 38.07 -7.66
C GLN A 186 28.21 37.18 -8.89
N VAL A 187 28.25 37.75 -10.10
CA VAL A 187 28.15 37.00 -11.35
C VAL A 187 29.34 36.05 -11.52
N GLU A 188 30.57 36.52 -11.25
CA GLU A 188 31.78 35.71 -11.36
C GLU A 188 31.79 34.57 -10.33
N GLY A 189 31.35 34.83 -9.10
CA GLY A 189 31.20 33.81 -8.05
C GLY A 189 30.18 32.72 -8.41
N LEU A 190 29.08 33.08 -9.06
CA LEU A 190 28.07 32.13 -9.55
C LEU A 190 28.57 31.33 -10.76
N ALA A 191 29.30 31.97 -11.68
CA ALA A 191 29.90 31.30 -12.84
C ALA A 191 30.97 30.26 -12.43
N LYS A 192 31.83 30.58 -11.45
CA LYS A 192 32.81 29.63 -10.90
C LYS A 192 32.15 28.40 -10.26
N LYS A 193 30.99 28.59 -9.59
CA LYS A 193 30.19 27.49 -9.04
C LYS A 193 29.57 26.60 -10.12
N MET A 194 29.20 27.16 -11.27
CA MET A 194 28.71 26.39 -12.42
C MET A 194 29.83 25.64 -13.16
N LEU A 195 31.02 26.24 -13.26
CA LEU A 195 32.19 25.66 -13.95
C LEU A 195 32.95 24.62 -13.14
N GLY A 196 32.89 24.68 -11.80
CA GLY A 196 33.53 23.70 -10.91
C GLY A 196 32.86 22.33 -10.84
N ARG A 197 31.78 22.09 -11.61
CA ARG A 197 31.15 20.77 -11.76
C ARG A 197 31.86 19.97 -12.84
N ASP A 198 32.99 19.36 -12.47
CA ASP A 198 33.47 18.19 -13.20
C ASP A 198 32.48 17.04 -12.96
N VAL A 199 31.86 16.55 -14.03
CA VAL A 199 31.10 15.30 -14.04
C VAL A 199 32.10 14.15 -14.00
N SER A 200 32.74 13.98 -12.85
CA SER A 200 33.46 12.75 -12.52
C SER A 200 32.43 11.71 -12.10
N HIS A 201 31.92 10.94 -13.07
CA HIS A 201 31.35 9.62 -12.79
C HIS A 201 32.47 8.69 -12.33
N ALA A 202 32.94 8.89 -11.10
CA ALA A 202 33.62 7.83 -10.38
C ALA A 202 32.56 6.78 -10.07
N VAL A 203 32.59 5.67 -10.80
CA VAL A 203 31.96 4.40 -10.41
C VAL A 203 32.70 3.93 -9.16
N GLY A 204 32.35 4.54 -8.03
CA GLY A 204 32.66 4.02 -6.71
C GLY A 204 31.70 2.88 -6.48
N ALA A 205 32.14 1.66 -6.75
CA ALA A 205 31.51 0.46 -6.25
C ALA A 205 31.56 0.53 -4.71
N SER A 206 30.54 1.13 -4.10
CA SER A 206 30.21 0.92 -2.70
C SER A 206 29.57 -0.46 -2.60
N SER A 207 30.40 -1.49 -2.73
CA SER A 207 30.10 -2.84 -2.24
C SER A 207 30.12 -2.81 -0.72
N SER A 208 29.17 -2.11 -0.09
CA SER A 208 28.74 -2.46 1.27
C SER A 208 27.76 -3.62 1.14
N GLY A 209 28.31 -4.78 0.75
CA GLY A 209 27.64 -6.06 0.92
C GLY A 209 27.48 -6.32 2.41
N SER A 210 26.39 -5.80 2.99
CA SER A 210 25.91 -6.27 4.29
C SER A 210 25.41 -7.70 4.08
N ALA A 211 26.17 -8.63 4.63
CA ALA A 211 26.01 -10.07 4.46
C ALA A 211 24.88 -10.67 5.31
N ASN A 212 23.78 -9.95 5.56
CA ASN A 212 22.69 -10.42 6.43
C ASN A 212 21.26 -10.04 5.99
N ALA A 213 21.02 -9.86 4.69
CA ALA A 213 19.66 -9.99 4.16
C ALA A 213 19.29 -11.48 4.19
N ALA A 214 18.48 -11.92 5.16
CA ALA A 214 17.90 -13.26 5.15
C ALA A 214 17.21 -13.48 3.79
N LYS A 215 17.80 -14.32 2.95
CA LYS A 215 17.34 -14.56 1.58
C LYS A 215 15.91 -15.10 1.64
N ARG A 216 14.95 -14.36 1.05
CA ARG A 216 13.55 -14.80 1.00
C ARG A 216 13.45 -16.02 0.12
N ASP A 217 13.11 -17.18 0.67
CA ASP A 217 12.77 -18.33 -0.15
C ASP A 217 11.28 -18.31 -0.49
N LEU A 218 10.93 -17.61 -1.57
CA LEU A 218 9.57 -17.55 -2.09
C LEU A 218 9.24 -18.70 -3.04
N SER A 219 10.23 -19.54 -3.36
CA SER A 219 10.12 -20.61 -4.33
C SER A 219 9.60 -21.92 -3.71
N VAL A 220 9.51 -21.99 -2.38
CA VAL A 220 9.00 -23.14 -1.64
C VAL A 220 7.59 -23.49 -2.13
N PRO A 221 7.35 -24.75 -2.58
CA PRO A 221 6.04 -25.20 -3.03
C PRO A 221 4.95 -25.07 -1.97
N PHE A 222 3.70 -24.94 -2.43
CA PHE A 222 2.54 -25.04 -1.54
C PHE A 222 2.37 -26.49 -1.07
N PRO A 223 1.86 -26.71 0.16
CA PRO A 223 1.52 -28.05 0.64
C PRO A 223 0.54 -28.74 -0.33
N PRO A 224 0.82 -29.97 -0.82
CA PRO A 224 0.00 -30.64 -1.82
C PRO A 224 -1.48 -30.75 -1.46
N GLU A 225 -1.78 -30.93 -0.17
CA GLU A 225 -3.14 -31.01 0.39
C GLU A 225 -3.95 -29.72 0.24
N SER A 226 -3.27 -28.58 0.09
CA SER A 226 -3.90 -27.26 -0.10
C SER A 226 -4.35 -27.02 -1.55
N LEU A 227 -3.72 -27.66 -2.52
CA LEU A 227 -3.93 -27.39 -3.95
C LEU A 227 -5.34 -27.75 -4.45
N PRO A 228 -5.97 -28.88 -4.07
CA PRO A 228 -7.35 -29.16 -4.46
C PRO A 228 -8.34 -28.12 -3.90
N ARG A 229 -8.11 -27.67 -2.66
CA ARG A 229 -8.94 -26.65 -2.01
C ARG A 229 -8.77 -25.29 -2.68
N ALA A 230 -7.54 -24.90 -2.98
CA ALA A 230 -7.22 -23.70 -3.77
C ALA A 230 -7.95 -23.71 -5.13
N ARG A 231 -7.87 -24.82 -5.87
CA ARG A 231 -8.57 -24.99 -7.15
C ARG A 231 -10.08 -24.87 -7.02
N SER A 232 -10.67 -25.40 -5.94
CA SER A 232 -12.11 -25.25 -5.69
C SER A 232 -12.57 -23.79 -5.51
N LEU A 233 -11.65 -22.90 -5.14
CA LEU A 233 -11.88 -21.46 -5.04
C LEU A 233 -11.58 -20.71 -6.35
N GLY A 234 -11.02 -21.38 -7.35
CA GLY A 234 -10.64 -20.79 -8.64
C GLY A 234 -9.15 -20.40 -8.75
N PHE A 235 -8.30 -20.83 -7.81
CA PHE A 235 -6.87 -20.58 -7.88
C PHE A 235 -6.11 -21.69 -8.63
N ALA A 236 -5.11 -21.29 -9.39
CA ALA A 236 -4.10 -22.20 -9.94
C ALA A 236 -2.71 -21.89 -9.38
N PRO A 237 -1.90 -22.93 -9.07
CA PRO A 237 -0.51 -22.74 -8.67
C PRO A 237 0.33 -22.32 -9.87
N MET A 238 1.04 -21.21 -9.71
CA MET A 238 1.95 -20.66 -10.71
C MET A 238 3.37 -20.65 -10.18
N HIS A 239 4.30 -20.73 -11.12
CA HIS A 239 5.71 -20.50 -10.86
C HIS A 239 6.18 -19.31 -11.67
N LEU A 240 6.81 -18.36 -11.01
CA LEU A 240 7.47 -17.24 -11.67
C LEU A 240 8.98 -17.54 -11.69
N ALA A 241 9.56 -17.64 -12.89
CA ALA A 241 10.99 -17.80 -13.08
C ALA A 241 11.72 -16.48 -12.81
N PRO A 242 12.87 -16.48 -12.12
CA PRO A 242 13.55 -15.24 -11.74
C PRO A 242 13.94 -14.40 -12.96
N ALA A 243 13.84 -13.08 -12.84
CA ALA A 243 14.27 -12.10 -13.84
C ALA A 243 15.40 -11.23 -13.24
N VAL A 244 16.55 -11.87 -13.02
CA VAL A 244 17.67 -11.35 -12.23
C VAL A 244 18.20 -10.01 -12.78
N GLU A 245 18.44 -9.92 -14.09
CA GLU A 245 18.99 -8.73 -14.75
C GLU A 245 18.11 -7.49 -14.56
N VAL A 246 16.79 -7.65 -14.70
CA VAL A 246 15.82 -6.58 -14.50
C VAL A 246 15.69 -6.23 -13.00
N GLY A 247 15.81 -7.24 -12.12
CA GLY A 247 15.78 -7.07 -10.66
C GLY A 247 16.96 -6.26 -10.15
N GLU A 248 18.17 -6.54 -10.64
CA GLU A 248 19.37 -5.78 -10.32
C GLU A 248 19.22 -4.33 -10.73
N TYR A 249 18.75 -4.06 -11.95
CA TYR A 249 18.46 -2.72 -12.42
C TYR A 249 17.52 -1.96 -11.47
N PHE A 250 16.35 -2.53 -11.15
CA PHE A 250 15.40 -1.90 -10.22
C PHE A 250 15.99 -1.63 -8.83
N SER A 251 16.83 -2.54 -8.33
CA SER A 251 17.48 -2.38 -7.02
C SER A 251 18.45 -1.19 -6.98
N HIS A 252 19.03 -0.83 -8.13
CA HIS A 252 19.93 0.30 -8.29
C HIS A 252 19.19 1.63 -8.48
N VAL A 253 18.11 1.65 -9.27
CA VAL A 253 17.46 2.91 -9.67
C VAL A 253 16.29 3.34 -8.79
N ALA A 254 15.55 2.40 -8.18
CA ALA A 254 14.24 2.69 -7.57
C ALA A 254 14.28 2.87 -6.03
N TRP A 255 15.45 2.89 -5.41
CA TRP A 255 15.56 2.95 -3.94
C TRP A 255 15.38 4.37 -3.35
N HIS A 256 15.44 5.43 -4.17
CA HIS A 256 15.40 6.82 -3.69
C HIS A 256 14.31 7.65 -4.39
N PRO A 257 13.02 7.47 -4.02
CA PRO A 257 11.95 8.27 -4.62
C PRO A 257 12.08 9.76 -4.31
N THR A 258 12.13 10.58 -5.35
CA THR A 258 12.01 12.04 -5.26
C THR A 258 10.54 12.42 -5.35
N PHE A 259 10.00 13.14 -4.36
CA PHE A 259 8.63 13.66 -4.42
C PHE A 259 8.58 14.86 -5.38
N GLN A 260 8.77 14.60 -6.68
CA GLN A 260 8.63 15.61 -7.71
C GLN A 260 7.18 15.69 -8.17
N ASP A 261 6.65 16.91 -8.24
CA ASP A 261 5.37 17.18 -8.90
C ASP A 261 5.62 17.09 -10.42
N HIS A 262 5.14 16.03 -11.09
CA HIS A 262 5.42 15.85 -12.52
C HIS A 262 4.66 16.85 -13.41
N THR A 263 5.43 17.69 -14.10
CA THR A 263 5.18 18.11 -15.50
C THR A 263 6.34 17.55 -16.32
N SER A 264 6.14 16.43 -17.00
CA SER A 264 7.20 15.76 -17.77
C SER A 264 7.57 16.58 -19.01
N GLY A 265 8.80 17.10 -19.07
CA GLY A 265 9.45 17.57 -20.30
C GLY A 265 10.23 16.45 -20.98
N GLU A 266 10.50 16.58 -22.29
CA GLU A 266 11.22 15.58 -23.10
C GLU A 266 12.69 15.35 -22.69
N GLU A 267 13.30 16.24 -21.88
CA GLU A 267 14.73 16.19 -21.52
C GLU A 267 15.07 15.13 -20.44
N GLU A 268 14.15 14.78 -19.53
CA GLU A 268 14.38 13.77 -18.47
C GLU A 268 14.40 12.32 -19.00
N TRP A 269 13.87 12.11 -20.22
CA TRP A 269 13.86 10.82 -20.92
C TRP A 269 15.26 10.30 -21.27
N THR A 270 16.25 11.20 -21.29
CA THR A 270 17.61 10.94 -21.75
C THR A 270 18.46 10.18 -20.73
N HIS A 271 18.04 10.06 -19.46
CA HIS A 271 18.88 9.54 -18.37
C HIS A 271 18.64 8.08 -17.94
N LEU A 272 17.68 7.37 -18.54
CA LEU A 272 17.54 5.90 -18.37
C LEU A 272 18.56 5.13 -19.24
N HIS A 273 19.84 5.49 -19.12
CA HIS A 273 20.92 4.76 -19.79
C HIS A 273 21.05 3.34 -19.22
N GLY A 274 21.18 2.32 -20.08
CA GLY A 274 21.51 0.95 -19.67
C GLY A 274 20.33 0.05 -19.27
N PHE A 275 19.07 0.43 -19.58
CA PHE A 275 17.98 -0.55 -19.54
C PHE A 275 18.30 -1.67 -20.54
N PRO A 276 18.30 -2.97 -20.16
CA PRO A 276 18.65 -4.04 -21.07
C PRO A 276 17.64 -4.10 -22.21
N GLU A 277 18.05 -3.60 -23.38
CA GLU A 277 17.27 -3.73 -24.61
C GLU A 277 17.43 -5.16 -25.07
N GLN A 278 16.36 -5.95 -24.95
CA GLN A 278 16.35 -7.32 -25.45
C GLN A 278 16.03 -7.29 -26.95
N ASP A 279 16.89 -7.92 -27.76
CA ASP A 279 16.82 -7.94 -29.23
C ASP A 279 15.49 -8.46 -29.83
N ASN A 280 14.62 -9.06 -29.00
CA ASN A 280 13.33 -9.65 -29.38
C ASN A 280 12.10 -8.96 -28.75
N VAL A 281 12.26 -7.80 -28.11
CA VAL A 281 11.13 -7.07 -27.50
C VAL A 281 10.79 -5.85 -28.34
N SER A 282 9.51 -5.71 -28.72
CA SER A 282 9.03 -4.58 -29.52
C SER A 282 9.43 -3.24 -28.88
N PRO A 283 9.87 -2.23 -29.66
CA PRO A 283 10.20 -0.90 -29.15
C PRO A 283 9.08 -0.27 -28.31
N ASP A 284 7.82 -0.52 -28.64
CA ASP A 284 6.66 -0.04 -27.88
C ASP A 284 6.56 -0.67 -26.48
N VAL A 285 6.92 -1.95 -26.36
CA VAL A 285 6.95 -2.66 -25.07
C VAL A 285 8.10 -2.15 -24.22
N THR A 286 9.28 -1.96 -24.83
CA THR A 286 10.45 -1.38 -24.16
C THR A 286 10.16 0.04 -23.67
N ARG A 287 9.48 0.87 -24.48
CA ARG A 287 9.07 2.22 -24.08
C ARG A 287 8.12 2.21 -22.88
N ARG A 288 7.07 1.38 -22.91
CA ARG A 288 6.09 1.31 -21.80
C ARG A 288 6.68 0.73 -20.52
N LEU A 289 7.63 -0.19 -20.63
CA LEU A 289 8.38 -0.69 -19.48
C LEU A 289 9.28 0.41 -18.88
N LYS A 290 9.91 1.23 -19.72
CA LYS A 290 10.65 2.43 -19.29
C LYS A 290 9.72 3.43 -18.58
N ASP A 291 8.47 3.61 -19.03
CA ASP A 291 7.49 4.47 -18.34
C ASP A 291 7.15 3.95 -16.93
N VAL A 292 6.96 2.63 -16.77
CA VAL A 292 6.72 2.01 -15.46
C VAL A 292 7.93 2.14 -14.55
N VAL A 293 9.14 1.95 -15.10
CA VAL A 293 10.40 2.14 -14.38
C VAL A 293 10.50 3.58 -13.87
N TYR A 294 10.26 4.56 -14.75
CA TYR A 294 10.27 5.97 -14.39
C TYR A 294 9.24 6.25 -13.28
N LEU A 295 8.01 5.75 -13.42
CA LEU A 295 7.01 5.85 -12.36
C LEU A 295 7.51 5.27 -11.04
N LEU A 296 8.07 4.06 -11.02
CA LEU A 296 8.58 3.42 -9.80
C LEU A 296 9.76 4.18 -9.15
N MET A 297 10.56 4.88 -9.97
CA MET A 297 11.66 5.73 -9.51
C MET A 297 11.16 7.01 -8.84
N HIS A 298 10.16 7.68 -9.43
CA HIS A 298 9.76 9.02 -8.99
C HIS A 298 8.52 9.02 -8.08
N CYS A 299 7.63 8.04 -8.24
CA CYS A 299 6.42 7.95 -7.42
C CYS A 299 6.59 6.95 -6.28
N PRO A 300 6.09 7.27 -5.07
CA PRO A 300 6.07 6.30 -4.01
C PRO A 300 4.92 5.32 -4.13
N PHE A 301 5.24 4.03 -4.14
CA PHE A 301 4.26 2.95 -4.15
C PHE A 301 4.37 2.11 -2.90
N VAL A 302 3.23 1.62 -2.43
CA VAL A 302 3.14 0.66 -1.33
C VAL A 302 2.27 -0.51 -1.71
N ASN A 303 2.51 -1.69 -1.14
CA ASN A 303 1.62 -2.84 -1.27
C ASN A 303 0.38 -2.68 -0.37
N SER A 304 -0.56 -3.63 -0.35
CA SER A 304 -1.74 -3.56 0.55
C SER A 304 -1.43 -3.71 2.04
N SER A 305 -0.18 -3.98 2.40
CA SER A 305 0.29 -3.85 3.78
C SER A 305 0.81 -2.44 4.09
N GLY A 306 0.90 -1.56 3.10
CA GLY A 306 1.46 -0.22 3.27
C GLY A 306 2.99 -0.17 3.34
N VAL A 307 3.64 -1.31 3.07
CA VAL A 307 5.10 -1.40 2.92
C VAL A 307 5.50 -0.94 1.53
N ARG A 308 6.66 -0.28 1.40
CA ARG A 308 7.22 0.15 0.12
C ARG A 308 7.18 -0.99 -0.90
N TYR A 309 6.53 -0.73 -2.03
CA TYR A 309 6.47 -1.68 -3.14
C TYR A 309 7.60 -1.40 -4.14
N LEU A 310 8.33 -2.46 -4.45
CA LEU A 310 9.21 -2.59 -5.59
C LEU A 310 8.91 -3.94 -6.26
N PRO A 311 8.96 -4.05 -7.60
CA PRO A 311 8.75 -5.31 -8.29
C PRO A 311 9.68 -6.39 -7.75
N LEU A 312 9.12 -7.56 -7.40
CA LEU A 312 9.91 -8.66 -6.88
C LEU A 312 10.18 -9.67 -7.99
N LEU A 313 11.40 -9.62 -8.52
CA LEU A 313 11.80 -10.37 -9.70
C LEU A 313 12.54 -11.68 -9.38
N GLU A 314 12.35 -12.17 -8.16
CA GLU A 314 12.87 -13.46 -7.70
C GLU A 314 12.02 -14.63 -8.22
N ALA A 315 12.54 -15.85 -7.99
CA ALA A 315 11.78 -17.07 -8.20
C ALA A 315 10.67 -17.18 -7.16
N GLU A 316 9.44 -17.42 -7.59
CA GLU A 316 8.30 -17.42 -6.68
C GLU A 316 7.28 -18.51 -7.02
N LYS A 317 6.61 -19.03 -6.00
CA LYS A 317 5.37 -19.80 -6.12
C LYS A 317 4.20 -18.97 -5.58
N VAL A 318 3.18 -18.77 -6.41
CA VAL A 318 1.95 -18.06 -6.05
C VAL A 318 0.72 -18.89 -6.44
N LEU A 319 -0.40 -18.68 -5.74
CA LEU A 319 -1.71 -19.14 -6.21
C LEU A 319 -2.42 -17.94 -6.83
N VAL A 320 -2.81 -18.01 -8.10
CA VAL A 320 -3.46 -16.91 -8.81
C VAL A 320 -4.85 -17.33 -9.27
N GLU A 321 -5.83 -16.45 -9.07
CA GLU A 321 -7.19 -16.71 -9.51
C GLU A 321 -7.24 -16.72 -11.04
N GLU A 322 -7.79 -17.79 -11.63
CA GLU A 322 -7.91 -17.97 -13.06
C GLU A 322 -9.35 -17.80 -13.55
N PHE A 323 -9.48 -16.95 -14.57
CA PHE A 323 -10.69 -16.73 -15.35
C PHE A 323 -10.30 -15.91 -16.59
N PRO A 324 -11.01 -16.06 -17.72
CA PRO A 324 -10.76 -15.27 -18.92
C PRO A 324 -11.11 -13.80 -18.70
N GLU A 325 -10.26 -12.89 -19.19
CA GLU A 325 -10.60 -11.47 -19.28
C GLU A 325 -11.55 -11.26 -20.48
N GLY A 326 -12.51 -10.34 -20.35
CA GLY A 326 -13.48 -10.08 -21.41
C GLY A 326 -14.51 -9.01 -21.02
N ARG A 327 -15.21 -8.51 -22.03
CA ARG A 327 -16.36 -7.62 -21.84
C ARG A 327 -17.60 -8.42 -21.47
N GLY A 328 -18.40 -7.89 -20.54
CA GLY A 328 -19.68 -8.48 -20.12
C GLY A 328 -19.62 -9.15 -18.74
N ASP A 329 -20.55 -10.08 -18.50
CA ASP A 329 -20.67 -10.79 -17.23
C ASP A 329 -19.47 -11.72 -17.00
N LEU A 330 -18.57 -11.29 -16.11
CA LEU A 330 -17.42 -12.09 -15.72
C LEU A 330 -17.84 -13.28 -14.83
N PRO A 331 -17.11 -14.40 -14.89
CA PRO A 331 -17.47 -15.59 -14.12
C PRO A 331 -17.56 -15.32 -12.62
N LYS A 332 -18.68 -15.74 -12.02
CA LYS A 332 -18.78 -15.88 -10.56
C LYS A 332 -17.84 -16.99 -10.12
N SER A 333 -17.04 -16.73 -9.09
CA SER A 333 -16.18 -17.75 -8.47
C SER A 333 -16.63 -18.01 -7.04
N LYS A 334 -16.35 -19.22 -6.55
CA LYS A 334 -16.56 -19.58 -5.14
C LYS A 334 -15.79 -18.61 -4.24
N LEU A 335 -14.60 -18.15 -4.65
CA LEU A 335 -13.84 -17.12 -3.95
C LEU A 335 -14.64 -15.84 -3.71
N LEU A 336 -15.29 -15.27 -4.74
CA LEU A 336 -16.09 -14.05 -4.58
C LEU A 336 -17.18 -14.23 -3.53
N SER A 337 -17.90 -15.36 -3.56
CA SER A 337 -18.92 -15.67 -2.56
C SER A 337 -18.35 -15.82 -1.15
N THR A 338 -17.18 -16.47 -1.00
CA THR A 338 -16.48 -16.60 0.29
C THR A 338 -16.08 -15.22 0.82
N LEU A 339 -15.57 -14.34 -0.03
CA LEU A 339 -15.21 -12.96 0.30
C LEU A 339 -16.44 -12.05 0.52
N GLY A 340 -17.64 -12.49 0.16
CA GLY A 340 -18.86 -11.68 0.23
C GLY A 340 -18.92 -10.59 -0.84
N LEU A 341 -18.18 -10.76 -1.92
CA LEU A 341 -18.18 -9.85 -3.06
C LEU A 341 -19.25 -10.33 -4.07
N PRO A 342 -20.22 -9.47 -4.44
CA PRO A 342 -21.35 -9.89 -5.28
C PRO A 342 -20.97 -10.14 -6.74
N ARG A 343 -19.88 -9.51 -7.20
CA ARG A 343 -19.39 -9.52 -8.57
C ARG A 343 -17.89 -9.23 -8.59
N ARG A 344 -17.28 -9.31 -9.77
CA ARG A 344 -15.84 -9.09 -9.97
C ARG A 344 -15.50 -7.66 -10.38
N ASN A 345 -16.35 -7.06 -11.18
CA ASN A 345 -16.19 -5.74 -11.75
C ASN A 345 -17.02 -4.69 -10.99
N GLY A 346 -16.70 -3.42 -11.18
CA GLY A 346 -17.45 -2.33 -10.54
C GLY A 346 -17.43 -2.41 -9.01
N LEU A 347 -16.32 -2.90 -8.47
CA LEU A 347 -15.99 -2.85 -7.05
C LEU A 347 -15.01 -1.71 -6.84
N SER A 348 -15.27 -0.89 -5.83
CA SER A 348 -14.29 0.07 -5.34
C SER A 348 -13.15 -0.66 -4.62
N ARG A 349 -11.98 -0.01 -4.55
CA ARG A 349 -10.85 -0.56 -3.80
C ARG A 349 -11.19 -0.70 -2.31
N LEU A 350 -11.97 0.21 -1.74
CA LEU A 350 -12.38 0.11 -0.33
C LEU A 350 -13.22 -1.15 -0.04
N GLU A 351 -14.15 -1.49 -0.93
CA GLU A 351 -14.96 -2.72 -0.79
C GLU A 351 -14.08 -3.96 -0.84
N ILE A 352 -13.11 -3.99 -1.75
CA ILE A 352 -12.18 -5.12 -1.90
C ILE A 352 -11.32 -5.27 -0.64
N GLU A 353 -10.69 -4.19 -0.15
CA GLU A 353 -9.86 -4.25 1.05
C GLU A 353 -10.64 -4.67 2.28
N LEU A 354 -11.86 -4.16 2.45
CA LEU A 354 -12.71 -4.53 3.59
C LEU A 354 -13.05 -6.03 3.55
N ALA A 355 -13.33 -6.57 2.36
CA ALA A 355 -13.58 -8.00 2.18
C ALA A 355 -12.33 -8.85 2.47
N LEU A 356 -11.17 -8.45 1.94
CA LEU A 356 -9.89 -9.13 2.17
C LEU A 356 -9.49 -9.10 3.64
N LEU A 357 -9.68 -7.97 4.32
CA LEU A 357 -9.34 -7.84 5.73
C LEU A 357 -10.26 -8.69 6.62
N ARG A 358 -11.57 -8.66 6.37
CA ARG A 358 -12.56 -9.39 7.19
C ARG A 358 -12.53 -10.89 6.95
N ARG A 359 -12.26 -11.34 5.73
CA ARG A 359 -12.44 -12.75 5.31
C ARG A 359 -11.21 -13.40 4.72
N GLY A 360 -10.19 -12.64 4.35
CA GLY A 360 -8.95 -13.16 3.75
C GLY A 360 -8.23 -14.18 4.64
N PRO A 361 -7.90 -13.87 5.91
CA PRO A 361 -7.25 -14.82 6.80
C PRO A 361 -8.03 -16.14 6.96
N GLN A 362 -9.36 -16.06 7.11
CA GLN A 362 -10.21 -17.25 7.21
C GLN A 362 -10.25 -18.03 5.89
N THR A 363 -10.27 -17.33 4.75
CA THR A 363 -10.24 -17.95 3.42
C THR A 363 -8.94 -18.71 3.20
N VAL A 364 -7.80 -18.13 3.60
CA VAL A 364 -6.49 -18.79 3.55
C VAL A 364 -6.48 -20.02 4.45
N LYS A 365 -6.94 -19.88 5.70
CA LYS A 365 -6.92 -20.95 6.71
C LYS A 365 -7.89 -22.09 6.39
N ASP A 366 -9.17 -21.80 6.33
CA ASP A 366 -10.21 -22.83 6.23
C ASP A 366 -10.54 -23.16 4.77
N GLY A 367 -10.54 -22.12 3.93
CA GLY A 367 -10.86 -22.26 2.51
C GLY A 367 -9.78 -23.00 1.72
N ILE A 368 -8.50 -22.73 2.00
CA ILE A 368 -7.37 -23.31 1.27
C ILE A 368 -6.60 -24.33 2.12
N GLY A 369 -6.55 -24.17 3.44
CA GLY A 369 -5.74 -25.04 4.32
C GLY A 369 -4.31 -24.54 4.51
N LEU A 370 -4.06 -23.24 4.35
CA LEU A 370 -2.75 -22.62 4.52
C LEU A 370 -2.67 -21.85 5.85
N ASP A 371 -1.47 -21.73 6.41
CA ASP A 371 -1.27 -20.91 7.60
C ASP A 371 -1.39 -19.41 7.26
N PRO A 372 -2.39 -18.67 7.79
CA PRO A 372 -2.54 -17.25 7.51
C PRO A 372 -1.41 -16.40 8.10
N ARG A 373 -0.56 -16.95 8.97
CA ARG A 373 0.69 -16.31 9.43
C ARG A 373 1.81 -16.38 8.39
N LYS A 374 1.72 -17.27 7.42
CA LYS A 374 2.72 -17.43 6.34
C LYS A 374 2.21 -16.94 5.00
N PHE A 375 0.89 -16.99 4.78
CA PHE A 375 0.27 -16.66 3.51
C PHE A 375 -0.80 -15.58 3.69
N ARG A 376 -0.98 -14.74 2.67
CA ARG A 376 -2.02 -13.72 2.62
C ARG A 376 -2.69 -13.69 1.26
N LEU A 377 -4.01 -13.53 1.27
CA LEU A 377 -4.82 -13.26 0.09
C LEU A 377 -4.81 -11.75 -0.19
N VAL A 378 -4.47 -11.37 -1.42
CA VAL A 378 -4.33 -9.98 -1.89
C VAL A 378 -4.96 -9.82 -3.27
N CYS A 379 -5.18 -8.58 -3.73
CA CYS A 379 -5.27 -8.34 -5.17
C CYS A 379 -3.98 -8.83 -5.85
N ILE A 380 -4.03 -9.19 -7.13
CA ILE A 380 -2.85 -9.68 -7.82
C ILE A 380 -1.74 -8.60 -7.81
N PRO A 381 -0.50 -8.90 -7.40
CA PRO A 381 0.58 -7.93 -7.48
C PRO A 381 0.90 -7.52 -8.93
N PRO A 382 1.28 -6.26 -9.21
CA PRO A 382 1.52 -5.80 -10.58
C PRO A 382 2.54 -6.64 -11.36
N ASP A 383 3.66 -6.98 -10.74
CA ASP A 383 4.73 -7.80 -11.30
C ASP A 383 4.32 -9.28 -11.49
N VAL A 384 3.44 -9.81 -10.64
CA VAL A 384 2.86 -11.15 -10.84
C VAL A 384 1.93 -11.14 -12.05
N TYR A 385 1.11 -10.10 -12.21
CA TYR A 385 0.24 -9.92 -13.37
C TYR A 385 1.04 -9.81 -14.66
N SER A 386 2.06 -8.95 -14.69
CA SER A 386 2.85 -8.70 -15.90
C SER A 386 3.63 -9.93 -16.36
N ARG A 387 4.25 -10.67 -15.43
CA ARG A 387 5.05 -11.88 -15.72
C ARG A 387 4.22 -13.05 -16.23
N LEU A 388 2.97 -13.18 -15.78
CA LEU A 388 2.05 -14.23 -16.23
C LEU A 388 1.19 -13.82 -17.43
N GLY A 389 1.01 -12.52 -17.64
CA GLY A 389 -0.03 -12.01 -18.54
C GLY A 389 0.12 -12.44 -19.99
N ALA A 390 1.35 -12.52 -20.50
CA ALA A 390 1.62 -12.92 -21.89
C ALA A 390 1.10 -14.33 -22.20
N GLU A 391 1.41 -15.31 -21.33
CA GLU A 391 0.99 -16.71 -21.47
C GLU A 391 -0.52 -16.89 -21.22
N ARG A 392 -1.10 -16.02 -20.38
CA ARG A 392 -2.50 -16.11 -19.96
C ARG A 392 -3.46 -15.26 -20.79
N GLY A 393 -2.92 -14.52 -21.77
CA GLY A 393 -3.71 -13.62 -22.62
C GLY A 393 -4.29 -12.43 -21.88
N TRP A 394 -3.74 -12.08 -20.71
CA TRP A 394 -4.15 -10.90 -19.96
C TRP A 394 -3.64 -9.63 -20.63
N GLY A 395 -4.20 -8.48 -20.27
CA GLY A 395 -3.72 -7.20 -20.79
C GLY A 395 -4.16 -6.91 -22.22
N ARG A 396 -5.09 -7.69 -22.77
CA ARG A 396 -5.53 -7.61 -24.18
C ARG A 396 -6.89 -6.94 -24.36
N GLN A 397 -7.53 -6.58 -23.26
CA GLN A 397 -8.87 -5.98 -23.24
C GLN A 397 -8.80 -4.51 -22.82
N GLU A 398 -9.80 -3.73 -23.21
CA GLU A 398 -10.01 -2.35 -22.72
C GLU A 398 -10.65 -2.39 -21.31
N GLN A 399 -9.91 -2.96 -20.36
CA GLN A 399 -10.36 -3.20 -19.00
C GLN A 399 -9.16 -3.13 -18.06
N TRP A 400 -9.34 -2.47 -16.93
CA TRP A 400 -8.35 -2.43 -15.87
C TRP A 400 -8.56 -3.54 -14.85
N THR A 401 -7.48 -3.96 -14.21
CA THR A 401 -7.44 -4.88 -13.07
C THR A 401 -6.93 -4.12 -11.85
N HIS A 402 -7.60 -4.26 -10.71
CA HIS A 402 -7.08 -3.83 -9.41
C HIS A 402 -5.81 -4.63 -9.08
N PHE A 403 -4.70 -3.92 -8.90
CA PHE A 403 -3.44 -4.53 -8.47
C PHE A 403 -3.20 -4.37 -6.98
N ASP A 404 -2.40 -5.25 -6.38
CA ASP A 404 -1.99 -5.03 -5.00
C ASP A 404 -1.29 -3.68 -4.82
N GLY A 405 -1.73 -2.90 -3.82
CA GLY A 405 -1.07 -1.66 -3.45
C GLY A 405 -1.69 -0.35 -3.91
N TYR A 406 -0.95 0.72 -3.61
CA TYR A 406 -1.34 2.11 -3.72
C TYR A 406 -0.18 2.99 -4.18
N GLN A 407 -0.50 4.05 -4.91
CA GLN A 407 0.39 5.20 -5.07
C GLN A 407 0.19 6.16 -3.89
N VAL A 408 1.28 6.59 -3.28
CA VAL A 408 1.32 7.60 -2.22
C VAL A 408 1.58 8.96 -2.85
N LEU A 409 0.72 9.92 -2.57
CA LEU A 409 0.80 11.30 -3.03
C LEU A 409 1.27 12.22 -1.90
N LYS A 410 1.63 13.45 -2.26
CA LYS A 410 1.94 14.52 -1.31
C LYS A 410 0.85 14.66 -0.25
N GLY A 411 1.28 14.79 1.01
CA GLY A 411 0.38 14.84 2.17
C GLY A 411 -0.21 13.49 2.60
N GLY A 412 0.35 12.36 2.15
CA GLY A 412 -0.03 11.02 2.61
C GLY A 412 -1.34 10.50 2.01
N LYS A 413 -1.91 11.21 1.02
CA LYS A 413 -3.08 10.72 0.28
C LYS A 413 -2.68 9.50 -0.54
N ILE A 414 -3.55 8.51 -0.64
CA ILE A 414 -3.28 7.29 -1.40
C ILE A 414 -4.32 7.06 -2.51
N ARG A 415 -3.85 6.52 -3.63
CA ARG A 415 -4.67 6.11 -4.79
C ARG A 415 -4.47 4.62 -5.06
N ALA A 416 -5.54 3.91 -5.39
CA ALA A 416 -5.51 2.47 -5.64
C ALA A 416 -4.78 2.17 -6.95
N LEU A 417 -3.93 1.15 -6.96
CA LEU A 417 -3.25 0.72 -8.19
C LEU A 417 -4.17 -0.10 -9.09
N VAL A 418 -4.12 0.23 -10.37
CA VAL A 418 -4.77 -0.51 -11.45
C VAL A 418 -3.84 -0.60 -12.65
N GLY A 419 -4.13 -1.52 -13.55
CA GLY A 419 -3.42 -1.65 -14.83
C GLY A 419 -4.02 -2.77 -15.66
N GLY A 420 -3.32 -3.25 -16.68
CA GLY A 420 -3.84 -4.29 -17.57
C GLY A 420 -4.70 -3.80 -18.74
N ASP A 421 -4.91 -2.49 -18.94
CA ASP A 421 -5.73 -2.05 -20.09
C ASP A 421 -4.86 -1.93 -21.35
N VAL A 422 -5.28 -2.61 -22.42
CA VAL A 422 -4.56 -2.68 -23.71
C VAL A 422 -4.24 -1.30 -24.29
N ARG A 423 -5.10 -0.30 -24.04
CA ARG A 423 -4.92 1.07 -24.55
C ARG A 423 -3.74 1.79 -23.92
N PHE A 424 -3.40 1.42 -22.68
CA PHE A 424 -2.39 2.13 -21.86
C PHE A 424 -1.12 1.32 -21.64
N GLY A 425 -1.10 0.02 -21.92
CA GLY A 425 0.10 -0.80 -21.72
C GLY A 425 -0.13 -2.30 -21.75
N GLY A 426 -1.40 -2.72 -21.70
CA GLY A 426 -1.75 -4.11 -21.50
C GLY A 426 -1.09 -4.62 -20.23
N ILE A 427 -0.31 -5.69 -20.35
CA ILE A 427 0.37 -6.33 -19.21
C ILE A 427 1.39 -5.44 -18.49
N PHE A 428 1.84 -4.34 -19.12
CA PHE A 428 2.75 -3.37 -18.52
C PHE A 428 2.07 -2.05 -18.11
N ASP A 429 0.75 -1.94 -18.28
CA ASP A 429 0.02 -0.76 -17.79
C ASP A 429 0.06 -0.73 -16.24
N LEU A 430 0.43 0.43 -15.69
CA LEU A 430 0.38 0.71 -14.26
C LEU A 430 -0.05 2.17 -14.06
N CYS A 431 -1.21 2.36 -13.44
CA CYS A 431 -1.73 3.67 -13.09
C CYS A 431 -2.44 3.64 -11.73
N SER A 432 -3.02 4.78 -11.32
CA SER A 432 -3.73 4.88 -10.05
C SER A 432 -5.07 5.59 -10.19
N ILE A 433 -6.07 5.08 -9.45
CA ILE A 433 -7.44 5.63 -9.42
C ILE A 433 -7.87 5.97 -8.00
N ASN A 434 -8.98 6.71 -7.87
CA ASN A 434 -9.57 6.96 -6.57
C ASN A 434 -10.04 5.63 -5.95
N ARG A 435 -9.85 5.46 -4.64
CA ARG A 435 -10.17 4.23 -3.92
C ARG A 435 -11.67 3.95 -3.83
N VAL A 436 -12.50 4.99 -3.96
CA VAL A 436 -13.97 4.87 -4.02
C VAL A 436 -14.49 4.66 -5.45
N ASP A 437 -13.61 4.62 -6.45
CA ASP A 437 -14.01 4.42 -7.84
C ASP A 437 -14.43 2.96 -8.06
N GLY A 438 -15.74 2.76 -8.28
CA GLY A 438 -16.36 1.47 -8.55
C GLY A 438 -16.85 1.35 -10.00
N ARG A 439 -16.14 1.93 -10.98
CA ARG A 439 -16.53 1.81 -12.40
C ARG A 439 -16.51 0.37 -12.90
N GLU A 440 -17.44 0.03 -13.78
CA GLU A 440 -17.60 -1.34 -14.31
C GLU A 440 -16.41 -1.83 -15.16
N GLY A 441 -15.61 -0.90 -15.70
CA GLY A 441 -14.40 -1.21 -16.47
C GLY A 441 -13.19 -1.63 -15.66
N VAL A 442 -13.31 -1.80 -14.34
CA VAL A 442 -12.23 -2.26 -13.45
C VAL A 442 -12.65 -3.57 -12.77
N ILE A 443 -11.77 -4.57 -12.82
CA ILE A 443 -12.00 -5.92 -12.28
C ILE A 443 -11.08 -6.24 -11.10
N ALA A 444 -11.53 -7.14 -10.22
CA ALA A 444 -10.69 -7.73 -9.21
C ALA A 444 -10.15 -9.10 -9.65
N ARG A 445 -8.84 -9.29 -9.58
CA ARG A 445 -8.16 -10.59 -9.65
C ARG A 445 -7.34 -10.76 -8.38
N PHE A 446 -7.43 -11.93 -7.76
CA PHE A 446 -6.77 -12.18 -6.48
C PHE A 446 -5.58 -13.15 -6.60
N ALA A 447 -4.67 -13.06 -5.65
CA ALA A 447 -3.56 -13.98 -5.47
C ALA A 447 -3.35 -14.33 -4.00
N VAL A 448 -2.91 -15.55 -3.71
CA VAL A 448 -2.34 -15.91 -2.41
C VAL A 448 -0.83 -15.92 -2.53
N VAL A 449 -0.21 -15.08 -1.72
CA VAL A 449 1.24 -14.86 -1.68
C VAL A 449 1.78 -15.21 -0.30
N ARG A 450 3.09 -15.45 -0.23
CA ARG A 450 3.84 -15.53 1.02
C ARG A 450 3.92 -14.14 1.67
N ARG A 451 3.78 -14.04 2.99
CA ARG A 451 3.83 -12.74 3.69
C ARG A 451 5.20 -12.09 3.61
N GLU A 452 6.25 -12.89 3.47
CA GLU A 452 7.63 -12.44 3.27
C GLU A 452 7.75 -11.53 2.02
N ARG A 453 6.91 -11.74 1.00
CA ARG A 453 6.81 -10.87 -0.18
C ARG A 453 6.35 -9.45 0.18
N LEU A 454 5.48 -9.32 1.18
CA LEU A 454 4.84 -8.06 1.55
C LEU A 454 5.69 -7.21 2.49
N GLY A 455 6.77 -7.76 3.05
CA GLY A 455 7.71 -7.03 3.91
C GLY A 455 8.78 -6.26 3.12
N TYR A 456 9.51 -5.39 3.80
CA TYR A 456 10.66 -4.67 3.25
C TYR A 456 11.94 -5.52 3.35
N MET A 457 12.90 -5.27 2.46
CA MET A 457 14.22 -5.89 2.54
C MET A 457 15.02 -5.17 3.63
N THR A 458 15.52 -5.90 4.62
CA THR A 458 16.67 -5.45 5.40
C THR A 458 17.90 -5.75 4.57
N LYS A 459 18.56 -4.71 4.05
CA LYS A 459 19.92 -4.84 3.49
C LYS A 459 20.90 -5.14 4.62
#